data_AF-A0A1F6GSH8-F1
#
_entry.id   AF-A0A1F6GSH8-F1
#
_cell.length_a   1.000
_cell.length_b   1.000
_cell.length_c   1.000
_cell.angle_alpha   90.00
_cell.angle_beta   90.00
_cell.angle_gamma   90.00
#
_symmetry.space_group_name_H-M   'P 1'
#
loop_
_entity.id
_entity.type
_entity.pdbx_description
1 polymer ?
#
loop_
_entity_poly.entity_id
_entity_poly.type
_entity_poly.pdbx_seq_one_letter_code
_entity_poly.pdbx_strand_id
1 'polypeptide(L)'
;MIEATQDMVAHPQFSTEFDGVADYRDAKVRFTAAELAGLTQSVKDRDMAHGTWCLLASGPLETAMMNLFQRNLKALHPIAIFSTVAAASNHLNRDLSAYLVETD
;
A
#
# COMPACT_ATOMS: atom_id res chain seq x y z
N MET A 1 5.89 1.13 12.13
CA MET A 1 4.94 1.06 10.98
C MET A 1 3.51 0.76 11.43
N ILE A 2 3.27 0.08 12.56
CA ILE A 2 1.91 -0.16 13.09
C ILE A 2 1.24 1.12 13.62
N GLU A 3 1.99 2.03 14.26
CA GLU A 3 1.45 3.30 14.79
C GLU A 3 0.85 4.21 13.71
N ALA A 4 1.60 4.53 12.65
CA ALA A 4 1.11 5.45 11.61
C ALA A 4 -0.18 4.95 10.93
N THR A 5 -0.32 3.64 10.76
CA THR A 5 -1.54 3.03 10.21
C THR A 5 -2.70 3.10 11.20
N GLN A 6 -2.45 2.96 12.51
CA GLN A 6 -3.48 3.10 13.55
C GLN A 6 -3.96 4.55 13.68
N ASP A 7 -3.04 5.50 13.66
CA ASP A 7 -3.35 6.93 13.73
C ASP A 7 -4.14 7.40 12.50
N MET A 8 -3.83 6.84 11.31
CA MET A 8 -4.59 7.10 10.09
C MET A 8 -6.07 6.71 10.23
N VAL A 9 -6.38 5.49 10.73
CA VAL A 9 -7.78 5.03 10.86
C VAL A 9 -8.56 5.82 11.90
N ALA A 10 -7.86 6.35 12.91
CA ALA A 10 -8.46 7.17 13.95
C ALA A 10 -8.68 8.63 13.51
N HIS A 11 -8.17 9.04 12.34
CA HIS A 11 -8.27 10.42 11.90
C HIS A 11 -9.73 10.78 11.54
N PRO A 12 -10.28 11.93 11.99
CA PRO A 12 -11.70 12.27 11.80
C PRO A 12 -12.13 12.41 10.34
N GLN A 13 -11.17 12.68 9.45
CA GLN A 13 -11.40 12.79 8.02
C GLN A 13 -11.18 11.48 7.28
N PHE A 14 -10.74 10.42 7.96
CA PHE A 14 -10.51 9.11 7.37
C PHE A 14 -11.82 8.52 6.84
N SER A 15 -11.77 7.94 5.65
CA SER A 15 -12.85 7.24 4.98
C SER A 15 -12.26 5.97 4.42
N THR A 16 -12.99 4.86 4.59
CA THR A 16 -12.62 3.57 3.99
C THR A 16 -12.62 3.64 2.47
N GLU A 17 -13.34 4.59 1.86
CA GLU A 17 -13.41 4.77 0.40
C GLU A 17 -12.20 5.50 -0.21
N PHE A 18 -11.18 5.85 0.58
CA PHE A 18 -10.03 6.56 0.02
C PHE A 18 -9.12 5.68 -0.81
N ASP A 19 -8.75 6.23 -1.97
CA ASP A 19 -7.60 5.76 -2.72
C ASP A 19 -6.32 6.08 -1.94
N GLY A 20 -5.39 5.12 -1.95
CA GLY A 20 -4.15 5.22 -1.20
C GLY A 20 -2.93 4.94 -2.06
N VAL A 21 -1.79 5.49 -1.63
CA VAL A 21 -0.48 5.11 -2.15
C VAL A 21 0.42 4.76 -0.96
N ALA A 22 1.19 3.68 -1.08
CA ALA A 22 2.23 3.32 -0.13
C ALA A 22 3.54 3.09 -0.88
N ASP A 23 4.59 3.81 -0.49
CA ASP A 23 5.88 3.79 -1.17
C ASP A 23 6.90 2.91 -0.46
N TYR A 24 7.34 1.85 -1.12
CA TYR A 24 8.32 0.89 -0.64
C TYR A 24 9.58 0.84 -1.52
N ARG A 25 9.76 1.76 -2.48
CA ARG A 25 10.90 1.73 -3.42
C ARG A 25 12.26 1.76 -2.72
N ASP A 26 12.36 2.54 -1.63
CA ASP A 26 13.57 2.61 -0.78
C ASP A 26 13.42 1.84 0.54
N ALA A 27 12.35 1.07 0.70
CA ALA A 27 12.10 0.35 1.94
C ALA A 27 13.08 -0.82 2.08
N LYS A 28 13.80 -0.86 3.20
CA LYS A 28 14.50 -2.08 3.63
C LYS A 28 13.48 -3.03 4.23
N VAL A 29 12.84 -3.84 3.40
CA VAL A 29 11.85 -4.83 3.85
C VAL A 29 12.53 -5.83 4.79
N ARG A 30 12.11 -5.81 6.06
CA ARG A 30 12.64 -6.65 7.14
C ARG A 30 11.62 -7.62 7.73
N PHE A 31 10.37 -7.51 7.31
CA PHE A 31 9.31 -8.39 7.78
C PHE A 31 9.33 -9.71 7.01
N THR A 32 9.10 -10.79 7.75
CA THR A 32 8.93 -12.15 7.25
C THR A 32 7.57 -12.31 6.56
N ALA A 33 7.40 -13.39 5.79
CA ALA A 33 6.10 -13.75 5.23
C ALA A 33 5.01 -13.95 6.31
N ALA A 34 5.40 -14.45 7.50
CA ALA A 34 4.48 -14.62 8.62
C ALA A 34 4.00 -13.28 9.19
N GLU A 35 4.90 -12.31 9.35
CA GLU A 35 4.54 -10.95 9.77
C GLU A 35 3.66 -10.26 8.73
N LEU A 36 3.92 -10.48 7.44
CA LEU A 36 3.06 -9.98 6.36
C LEU A 36 1.65 -10.60 6.41
N ALA A 37 1.53 -11.88 6.74
CA ALA A 37 0.25 -12.54 6.94
C ALA A 37 -0.52 -11.94 8.13
N GLY A 38 0.17 -11.63 9.23
CA GLY A 38 -0.42 -10.93 10.38
C GLY A 38 -0.91 -9.51 10.05
N LEU A 39 -0.14 -8.77 9.26
CA LEU A 39 -0.57 -7.46 8.73
C LEU A 39 -1.81 -7.61 7.84
N THR A 40 -1.79 -8.58 6.93
CA THR A 40 -2.92 -8.89 6.06
C THR A 40 -4.17 -9.13 6.91
N GLN A 41 -4.10 -10.01 7.92
CA GLN A 41 -5.23 -10.30 8.78
C GLN A 41 -5.76 -9.05 9.50
N SER A 42 -4.86 -8.20 9.99
CA SER A 42 -5.23 -6.94 10.65
C SER A 42 -6.00 -6.00 9.73
N VAL A 43 -5.62 -5.93 8.44
CA VAL A 43 -6.34 -5.14 7.43
C VAL A 43 -7.75 -5.69 7.19
N LYS A 44 -7.89 -7.03 7.13
CA LYS A 44 -9.20 -7.68 6.97
C LYS A 44 -10.13 -7.40 8.16
N ASP A 45 -9.60 -7.51 9.37
CA ASP A 45 -10.40 -7.41 10.59
C ASP A 45 -10.88 -5.97 10.86
N ARG A 46 -10.14 -4.98 10.38
CA ARG A 46 -10.39 -3.55 10.64
C ARG A 46 -11.08 -2.81 9.50
N ASP A 47 -11.43 -3.51 8.44
CA ASP A 47 -12.13 -2.99 7.26
C ASP A 47 -11.52 -1.69 6.69
N MET A 48 -10.19 -1.69 6.56
CA MET A 48 -9.45 -0.42 6.53
C MET A 48 -9.55 0.35 5.21
N ALA A 49 -9.88 -0.26 4.07
CA ALA A 49 -9.70 0.43 2.78
C ALA A 49 -10.47 -0.20 1.60
N HIS A 50 -11.63 0.30 1.22
CA HIS A 50 -12.38 -0.13 0.03
C HIS A 50 -11.95 0.59 -1.26
N GLY A 51 -11.29 1.75 -1.15
CA GLY A 51 -10.74 2.49 -2.30
C GLY A 51 -9.59 1.77 -3.02
N THR A 52 -9.06 2.37 -4.09
CA THR A 52 -7.98 1.81 -4.89
C THR A 52 -6.62 2.09 -4.26
N TRP A 53 -5.81 1.06 -4.05
CA TRP A 53 -4.49 1.20 -3.42
C TRP A 53 -3.36 0.88 -4.38
N CYS A 54 -2.40 1.79 -4.48
CA CYS A 54 -1.16 1.58 -5.24
C CYS A 54 0.00 1.33 -4.28
N LEU A 55 0.74 0.24 -4.49
CA LEU A 55 1.98 -0.04 -3.79
C LEU A 55 3.15 0.22 -4.74
N LEU A 56 4.07 1.11 -4.38
CA LEU A 56 5.27 1.37 -5.17
C LEU A 56 6.41 0.49 -4.69
N ALA A 57 7.00 -0.29 -5.60
CA ALA A 57 8.16 -1.13 -5.32
C ALA A 57 9.05 -1.23 -6.55
N SER A 58 10.37 -1.08 -6.36
CA SER A 58 11.38 -1.14 -7.43
C SER A 58 12.30 -2.35 -7.30
N GLY A 59 12.55 -2.83 -6.09
CA GLY A 59 13.38 -4.00 -5.82
C GLY A 59 12.63 -5.34 -5.93
N PRO A 60 13.35 -6.44 -6.21
CA PRO A 60 12.74 -7.75 -6.43
C PRO A 60 12.11 -8.33 -5.16
N LEU A 61 12.72 -8.12 -3.98
CA LEU A 61 12.20 -8.62 -2.71
C LEU A 61 10.92 -7.89 -2.31
N GLU A 62 10.95 -6.56 -2.40
CA GLU A 62 9.84 -5.65 -2.13
C GLU A 62 8.66 -6.02 -3.02
N THR A 63 8.91 -6.15 -4.33
CA THR A 63 7.90 -6.54 -5.32
C THR A 63 7.30 -7.91 -5.00
N ALA A 64 8.12 -8.90 -4.65
CA ALA A 64 7.62 -10.24 -4.29
C ALA A 64 6.73 -10.20 -3.04
N MET A 65 7.12 -9.43 -2.02
CA MET A 65 6.36 -9.28 -0.79
C MET A 65 5.04 -8.53 -1.02
N MET A 66 5.05 -7.45 -1.81
CA MET A 66 3.81 -6.73 -2.16
C MET A 66 2.87 -7.59 -3.00
N ASN A 67 3.42 -8.42 -3.89
CA ASN A 67 2.62 -9.42 -4.62
C ASN A 67 1.95 -10.44 -3.69
N LEU A 68 2.67 -10.92 -2.66
CA LEU A 68 2.11 -11.83 -1.67
C LEU A 68 0.98 -11.15 -0.88
N PHE A 69 1.20 -9.89 -0.47
CA PHE A 69 0.20 -9.08 0.22
C PHE A 69 -1.07 -8.88 -0.62
N GLN A 70 -0.91 -8.45 -1.88
CA GLN A 70 -2.01 -8.27 -2.83
C GLN A 70 -2.81 -9.57 -3.01
N ARG A 71 -2.14 -10.72 -3.16
CA ARG A 71 -2.83 -12.02 -3.29
C ARG A 71 -3.67 -12.34 -2.06
N ASN A 72 -3.14 -12.09 -0.87
CA ASN A 72 -3.83 -12.39 0.38
C ASN A 72 -5.06 -11.49 0.62
N LEU A 73 -5.10 -10.31 -0.02
CA LEU A 73 -6.18 -9.33 0.05
C LEU A 73 -7.06 -9.25 -1.20
N LYS A 74 -6.81 -10.07 -2.23
CA LYS A 74 -7.40 -9.95 -3.56
C LYS A 74 -8.94 -9.92 -3.60
N ALA A 75 -9.60 -10.54 -2.62
CA ALA A 75 -11.07 -10.55 -2.52
C ALA A 75 -11.66 -9.33 -1.79
N LEU A 76 -10.82 -8.53 -1.13
CA LEU A 76 -11.25 -7.49 -0.19
C LEU A 76 -10.86 -6.09 -0.67
N HIS A 77 -9.68 -5.94 -1.27
CA HIS A 77 -9.13 -4.62 -1.61
C HIS A 77 -8.52 -4.59 -3.02
N PRO A 78 -8.92 -3.63 -3.87
CA PRO A 78 -8.31 -3.42 -5.17
C PRO A 78 -6.92 -2.80 -4.99
N ILE A 79 -5.91 -3.66 -4.92
CA ILE A 79 -4.49 -3.28 -4.82
C ILE A 79 -3.82 -3.46 -6.17
N ALA A 80 -3.04 -2.48 -6.61
CA ALA A 80 -2.17 -2.52 -7.78
C ALA A 80 -0.72 -2.20 -7.37
N ILE A 81 0.25 -2.77 -8.09
CA ILE A 81 1.68 -2.61 -7.78
C ILE A 81 2.35 -1.95 -8.99
N PHE A 82 3.13 -0.91 -8.73
CA PHE A 82 3.85 -0.15 -9.77
C PHE A 82 5.30 0.11 -9.35
N SER A 83 6.16 0.40 -10.31
CA SER A 83 7.56 0.77 -10.06
C SER A 83 7.81 2.28 -10.15
N THR A 84 6.87 3.07 -10.67
CA THR A 84 7.03 4.52 -10.88
C THR A 84 5.84 5.32 -10.34
N VAL A 85 6.10 6.56 -9.91
CA VAL A 85 5.02 7.46 -9.43
C VAL A 85 4.09 7.82 -10.57
N ALA A 86 4.62 8.02 -11.78
CA ALA A 86 3.83 8.31 -12.97
C ALA A 86 2.79 7.22 -13.29
N ALA A 87 3.17 5.93 -13.21
CA ALA A 87 2.24 4.84 -13.48
C ALA A 87 1.11 4.76 -12.44
N ALA A 88 1.43 4.91 -11.16
CA ALA A 88 0.44 4.97 -10.09
C ALA A 88 -0.47 6.20 -10.20
N SER A 89 0.10 7.36 -10.56
CA SER A 89 -0.64 8.60 -10.79
C SER A 89 -1.70 8.43 -11.88
N ASN A 90 -1.30 7.82 -13.01
CA ASN A 90 -2.22 7.51 -14.10
C ASN A 90 -3.31 6.52 -13.66
N HIS A 91 -2.97 5.52 -12.86
CA HIS A 91 -3.93 4.54 -12.36
C HIS A 91 -4.99 5.16 -11.44
N LEU A 92 -4.57 6.06 -10.54
CA LEU A 92 -5.47 6.75 -9.61
C LEU A 92 -6.11 8.02 -10.20
N ASN A 93 -5.74 8.41 -11.42
CA ASN A 93 -6.15 9.66 -12.06
C ASN A 93 -5.87 10.90 -11.16
N ARG A 94 -4.69 10.92 -10.52
CA ARG A 94 -4.26 11.99 -9.61
C ARG A 94 -2.75 12.21 -9.75
N ASP A 95 -2.30 13.45 -9.63
CA ASP A 95 -0.87 13.78 -9.61
C ASP A 95 -0.27 13.49 -8.22
N LEU A 96 0.51 12.41 -8.12
CA LEU A 96 1.16 12.03 -6.88
C LEU A 96 2.54 12.68 -6.69
N SER A 97 3.09 13.35 -7.71
CA SER A 97 4.43 13.95 -7.66
C SER A 97 4.55 15.08 -6.63
N ALA A 98 3.41 15.70 -6.27
CA ALA A 98 3.35 16.69 -5.20
C ALA A 98 3.58 16.09 -3.79
N TYR A 99 3.44 14.77 -3.64
CA TYR A 99 3.51 14.06 -2.36
C TYR A 99 4.65 13.04 -2.31
N LEU A 100 5.09 12.56 -3.46
CA LEU A 100 6.12 11.53 -3.61
C LEU A 100 7.23 12.02 -4.54
N VAL A 101 8.47 11.76 -4.14
CA VAL A 101 9.65 12.07 -4.96
C VAL A 101 9.82 10.96 -6.00
N GLU A 102 10.10 11.31 -7.25
CA GLU A 102 10.49 10.31 -8.25
C GLU A 102 11.90 9.80 -7.92
N THR A 103 12.09 8.48 -7.97
CA THR A 103 13.39 7.85 -7.72
C THR A 103 13.89 7.28 -9.04
N ASP A 104 15.12 7.64 -9.43
CA ASP A 104 15.78 7.17 -10.66
C ASP A 104 16.08 5.66 -10.65
#